data_AF-A0A183AGS2-F1
#
_entry.id   AF-A0A183AGS2-F1
#
_cell.length_a   1.000
_cell.length_b   1.000
_cell.length_c   1.000
_cell.angle_alpha   90.00
_cell.angle_beta   90.00
_cell.angle_gamma   90.00
#
_symmetry.space_group_name_H-M   'P 1'
#
loop_
_entity.id
_entity.type
_entity.pdbx_description
1 polymer ?
#
loop_
_entity_poly.entity_id
_entity_poly.type
_entity_poly.pdbx_seq_one_letter_code
_entity_poly.pdbx_strand_id
1 'polypeptide(L)'
;MELLRRDRPTRGGDVLLCYHNSLECEQIECPFAASDPLWCKLKLTQHDIGLIGVVYRPPSSTDSSNETLLQTMSYVLSLNFTYVLVMGHFNGPKLSNGTTLCTPFERQLKQFIQSHP
;
A
#
# COMPACT_ATOMS: atom_id res chain seq x y z
N MET A 1 10.30 5.10 20.17
CA MET A 1 9.69 5.16 18.83
C MET A 1 10.69 4.58 17.85
N GLU A 2 10.22 3.79 16.89
CA GLU A 2 10.99 3.24 15.78
C GLU A 2 10.34 3.68 14.46
N LEU A 3 11.09 3.54 13.36
CA LEU A 3 10.61 3.94 12.04
C LEU A 3 11.03 2.92 10.97
N LEU A 4 10.10 2.66 10.05
CA LEU A 4 10.40 2.08 8.74
C LEU A 4 10.27 3.19 7.70
N ARG A 5 11.18 3.21 6.72
CA ARG A 5 11.21 4.24 5.68
C ARG A 5 11.58 3.63 4.34
N ARG A 6 10.91 4.07 3.28
CA ARG A 6 11.26 3.72 1.90
C ARG A 6 11.41 5.00 1.10
N ASP A 7 12.66 5.28 0.75
CA ASP A 7 13.07 6.49 0.04
C ASP A 7 13.16 6.23 -1.45
N ARG A 8 12.69 7.20 -2.24
CA ARG A 8 12.90 7.17 -3.68
C ARG A 8 14.30 7.70 -4.00
N PRO A 9 14.94 7.21 -5.07
CA PRO A 9 16.16 7.83 -5.58
C PRO A 9 15.91 9.24 -6.17
N THR A 10 14.64 9.59 -6.41
CA THR A 10 14.22 10.89 -6.91
C THR A 10 13.72 11.78 -5.77
N ARG A 11 13.61 13.08 -6.04
CA ARG A 11 13.27 14.08 -5.01
C ARG A 11 11.77 14.01 -4.65
N GLY A 12 11.48 13.63 -3.41
CA GLY A 12 10.13 13.64 -2.83
C GLY A 12 9.31 12.38 -3.11
N GLY A 13 8.22 12.19 -2.35
CA GLY A 13 7.32 11.04 -2.50
C GLY A 13 7.71 9.80 -1.67
N ASP A 14 8.54 9.99 -0.65
CA ASP A 14 8.93 8.95 0.29
C ASP A 14 7.76 8.56 1.21
N VAL A 15 7.80 7.32 1.69
CA VAL A 15 6.86 6.81 2.71
C VAL A 15 7.61 6.48 3.98
N LEU A 16 6.97 6.79 5.11
CA LEU A 16 7.52 6.52 6.44
C LEU A 16 6.40 6.07 7.38
N LEU A 17 6.71 5.03 8.15
CA LEU A 17 5.86 4.48 9.20
C LEU A 17 6.59 4.60 10.54
N CYS A 18 6.14 5.51 11.40
CA CYS A 18 6.59 5.58 12.78
C CYS A 18 5.68 4.76 13.68
N TYR A 19 6.26 3.96 14.57
CA TYR A 19 5.52 3.14 15.52
C TYR A 19 6.20 3.11 16.89
N HIS A 20 5.41 2.72 17.90
CA HIS A 20 5.90 2.61 19.27
C HIS A 20 6.70 1.31 19.45
N ASN A 21 7.80 1.34 20.22
CA ASN A 21 8.74 0.20 20.35
C ASN A 21 8.13 -1.03 21.05
N SER A 22 6.95 -0.87 21.64
CA SER A 22 6.19 -2.01 22.17
C SER A 22 5.51 -2.84 21.09
N LEU A 23 5.47 -2.35 19.85
CA LEU A 23 4.88 -3.06 18.72
C LEU A 23 5.97 -3.85 18.00
N GLU A 24 5.69 -5.12 17.74
CA GLU A 24 6.57 -6.00 16.98
C GLU A 24 6.21 -5.85 15.49
N CYS A 25 7.00 -5.02 14.81
CA CYS A 25 6.86 -4.68 13.40
C CYS A 25 8.00 -5.29 12.58
N GLU A 26 7.69 -5.84 11.41
CA GLU A 26 8.65 -6.43 10.49
C GLU A 26 8.38 -5.91 9.07
N GLN A 27 9.38 -5.31 8.43
CA GLN A 27 9.25 -4.85 7.05
C GLN A 27 9.19 -6.05 6.09
N ILE A 28 8.22 -6.05 5.19
CA ILE A 28 8.08 -7.07 4.16
C ILE A 28 8.77 -6.54 2.90
N GLU A 29 9.80 -7.26 2.45
CA GLU A 29 10.41 -7.00 1.15
C GLU A 29 9.64 -7.70 0.03
N CYS A 30 9.27 -6.95 -1.00
CA CYS A 30 8.60 -7.47 -2.17
C CYS A 30 9.55 -7.39 -3.38
N PRO A 31 9.92 -8.52 -3.99
CA PRO A 31 11.01 -8.59 -4.97
C PRO A 31 10.70 -7.88 -6.30
N PHE A 32 9.43 -7.59 -6.58
CA PHE A 32 8.96 -6.90 -7.78
C PHE A 32 8.29 -5.56 -7.46
N ALA A 33 8.31 -5.12 -6.20
CA ALA A 33 7.76 -3.82 -5.86
C ALA A 33 8.62 -2.70 -6.45
N ALA A 34 7.95 -1.71 -7.06
CA ALA A 34 8.52 -0.39 -7.21
C ALA A 34 8.99 0.11 -5.84
N SER A 35 9.95 1.04 -5.81
CA SER A 35 10.55 1.64 -4.61
C SER A 35 9.59 2.43 -3.70
N ASP A 36 8.28 2.30 -3.90
CA ASP A 36 7.29 3.32 -3.54
C ASP A 36 6.42 2.94 -2.32
N PRO A 37 5.79 1.75 -2.24
CA PRO A 37 5.01 1.37 -1.06
C PRO A 37 5.87 0.70 0.02
N LEU A 38 5.50 0.93 1.27
CA LEU A 38 6.07 0.28 2.45
C LEU A 38 5.07 -0.72 3.01
N TRP A 39 5.52 -1.95 3.20
CA TRP A 39 4.71 -3.04 3.75
C TRP A 39 5.31 -3.46 5.08
N CYS A 40 4.48 -3.49 6.11
CA CYS A 40 4.88 -3.84 7.46
C CYS A 40 3.94 -4.91 7.99
N LYS A 41 4.50 -6.04 8.39
CA LYS A 41 3.83 -7.04 9.21
C LYS A 41 3.82 -6.54 10.66
N LEU A 42 2.67 -6.60 11.30
CA LEU A 42 2.47 -6.25 12.70
C LEU A 42 1.99 -7.49 13.43
N LYS A 43 2.71 -7.91 14.46
CA LYS A 43 2.20 -8.96 15.35
C LYS A 43 1.13 -8.37 16.27
N LEU A 44 -0.01 -9.01 16.31
CA LEU A 44 -1.13 -8.63 17.18
C LEU A 44 -1.22 -9.61 18.35
N THR A 45 -2.32 -9.57 19.10
CA THR A 45 -2.55 -10.50 20.21
C THR A 45 -2.72 -11.93 19.70
N GLN A 46 -2.23 -12.90 20.48
CA GLN A 46 -2.34 -14.32 20.18
C GLN A 46 -1.62 -14.71 18.87
N HIS A 47 -2.35 -15.28 17.91
CA HIS A 47 -1.86 -15.74 16.61
C HIS A 47 -2.21 -14.77 15.47
N ASP A 48 -2.81 -13.63 15.79
CA ASP A 48 -3.22 -12.67 14.77
C ASP A 48 -2.03 -11.89 14.23
N ILE A 49 -2.02 -11.74 12.91
CA ILE A 49 -0.98 -11.01 12.19
C ILE A 49 -1.66 -9.95 11.34
N GLY A 50 -1.29 -8.70 11.59
CA GLY A 50 -1.73 -7.55 10.82
C GLY A 50 -0.78 -7.22 9.68
N LEU A 51 -1.33 -6.69 8.59
CA LEU A 51 -0.60 -6.02 7.54
C LEU A 51 -0.89 -4.52 7.58
N ILE A 52 0.17 -3.72 7.54
CA ILE A 52 0.11 -2.27 7.32
C ILE A 52 0.81 -1.97 6.00
N GLY A 53 0.06 -1.49 5.03
CA GLY A 53 0.55 -0.94 3.77
C GLY A 53 0.49 0.58 3.77
N VAL A 54 1.63 1.24 3.55
CA VAL A 54 1.71 2.70 3.40
C VAL A 54 2.07 3.01 1.95
N VAL A 55 1.15 3.66 1.25
CA VAL A 55 1.27 3.92 -0.18
C VAL A 55 1.28 5.42 -0.45
N TYR A 56 2.28 5.88 -1.20
CA TYR A 56 2.23 7.15 -1.90
C TYR A 56 2.32 6.88 -3.40
N ARG A 57 1.25 7.16 -4.14
CA ARG A 57 1.23 7.11 -5.60
C ARG A 57 1.32 8.55 -6.13
N PRO A 58 2.39 8.97 -6.82
CA PRO A 58 2.49 10.31 -7.41
C PRO A 58 1.32 10.64 -8.36
N PRO A 59 0.91 11.92 -8.48
CA PRO A 59 -0.12 12.31 -9.44
C PRO A 59 0.30 12.06 -10.89
N SER A 60 1.60 12.03 -11.18
CA SER A 60 2.20 11.77 -12.49
C SER A 60 2.56 10.30 -12.72
N SER A 61 2.04 9.36 -11.93
CA SER A 61 2.32 7.92 -12.09
C SER A 61 1.89 7.41 -13.46
N THR A 62 2.81 6.72 -14.13
CA THR A 62 2.56 6.03 -15.41
C THR A 62 1.67 4.81 -15.22
N ASP A 63 1.07 4.32 -16.31
CA ASP A 63 0.27 3.08 -16.27
C ASP A 63 1.09 1.88 -15.78
N SER A 64 2.35 1.75 -16.22
CA SER A 64 3.25 0.72 -15.72
C SER A 64 3.48 0.80 -14.20
N SER A 65 3.63 2.00 -13.64
CA SER A 65 3.79 2.20 -12.19
C SER A 65 2.50 1.82 -11.44
N ASN A 66 1.35 2.11 -12.04
CA ASN A 66 0.04 1.75 -11.49
C ASN A 66 -0.17 0.23 -11.47
N GLU A 67 0.21 -0.45 -12.55
CA GLU A 67 0.18 -1.92 -12.65
C GLU A 67 1.10 -2.57 -11.61
N THR A 68 2.35 -2.09 -11.49
CA THR A 68 3.29 -2.59 -10.47
C THR A 68 2.75 -2.41 -9.05
N LEU A 69 2.11 -1.28 -8.75
CA LEU A 69 1.47 -1.05 -7.45
C LEU A 69 0.36 -2.08 -7.19
N LEU A 70 -0.53 -2.30 -8.15
CA LEU A 70 -1.63 -3.27 -8.02
C LEU A 70 -1.12 -4.71 -7.89
N GLN A 71 -0.10 -5.10 -8.67
CA GLN A 71 0.54 -6.42 -8.55
C GLN A 71 1.19 -6.62 -7.19
N THR A 72 1.88 -5.60 -6.68
CA THR A 72 2.47 -5.62 -5.34
C THR A 72 1.38 -5.79 -4.28
N MET A 73 0.29 -5.03 -4.38
CA MET A 73 -0.86 -5.17 -3.49
C MET A 73 -1.45 -6.59 -3.53
N SER A 74 -1.73 -7.13 -4.73
CA SER A 74 -2.21 -8.51 -4.89
C SER A 74 -1.30 -9.53 -4.20
N TYR A 75 0.03 -9.39 -4.39
CA TYR A 75 0.98 -10.29 -3.77
C TYR A 75 0.94 -10.23 -2.25
N VAL A 76 1.03 -9.04 -1.67
CA VAL A 76 1.11 -8.89 -0.21
C VAL A 76 -0.21 -9.33 0.43
N LEU A 77 -1.36 -9.06 -0.19
CA LEU A 77 -2.66 -9.56 0.29
C LEU A 77 -2.79 -11.08 0.21
N SER A 78 -2.05 -11.74 -0.68
CA SER A 78 -2.04 -13.21 -0.78
C SER A 78 -1.31 -13.92 0.36
N LEU A 79 -0.59 -13.17 1.23
CA LEU A 79 0.20 -13.72 2.34
C LEU A 79 -0.63 -14.09 3.59
N ASN A 80 -1.97 -14.18 3.47
CA ASN A 80 -2.89 -14.67 4.51
C ASN A 80 -2.79 -13.96 5.87
N PHE A 81 -2.76 -12.62 5.87
CA PHE A 81 -2.85 -11.83 7.11
C PHE A 81 -4.26 -11.88 7.71
N THR A 82 -4.35 -11.84 9.04
CA THR A 82 -5.64 -11.79 9.76
C THR A 82 -6.34 -10.46 9.54
N TYR A 83 -5.58 -9.37 9.61
CA TYR A 83 -6.09 -8.01 9.48
C TYR A 83 -5.25 -7.24 8.48
N VAL A 84 -5.91 -6.40 7.69
CA VAL A 84 -5.26 -5.63 6.63
C VAL A 84 -5.65 -4.16 6.76
N LEU A 85 -4.65 -3.29 6.83
CA LEU A 85 -4.78 -1.84 6.69
C LEU A 85 -3.88 -1.38 5.55
N VAL A 86 -4.48 -0.93 4.45
CA VAL A 86 -3.76 -0.24 3.39
C VAL A 86 -4.18 1.22 3.38
N MET A 87 -3.23 2.12 3.53
CA MET A 87 -3.49 3.56 3.69
C MET A 87 -2.45 4.41 2.95
N GLY A 88 -2.74 5.70 2.84
CA GLY A 88 -1.83 6.70 2.29
C GLY A 88 -2.48 7.54 1.20
N HIS A 89 -1.67 8.12 0.32
CA HIS A 89 -2.11 9.08 -0.68
C HIS A 89 -2.01 8.50 -2.09
N PHE A 90 -3.14 8.07 -2.64
CA PHE A 90 -3.21 7.44 -3.96
C PHE A 90 -3.27 8.45 -5.14
N ASN A 91 -3.46 9.76 -4.86
CA ASN A 91 -3.59 10.80 -5.89
C ASN A 91 -4.62 10.44 -6.99
N GLY A 92 -5.80 9.93 -6.60
CA GLY A 92 -6.94 9.73 -7.48
C GLY A 92 -8.06 10.74 -7.18
N PRO A 93 -8.92 11.10 -8.15
CA PRO A 93 -10.20 11.72 -7.86
C PRO A 93 -10.99 10.95 -6.79
N LYS A 94 -12.00 11.59 -6.21
CA LYS A 94 -12.85 10.95 -5.21
C LYS A 94 -13.43 9.68 -5.84
N LEU A 95 -13.30 8.54 -5.17
CA LEU A 95 -14.01 7.29 -5.46
C LEU A 95 -15.52 7.50 -5.24
N SER A 96 -16.13 8.41 -5.98
CA SER A 96 -17.56 8.69 -5.96
C SER A 96 -18.27 7.63 -6.78
N ASN A 97 -19.53 7.38 -6.45
CA ASN A 97 -20.40 6.42 -7.14
C ASN A 97 -20.84 6.92 -8.53
N GLY A 98 -20.41 8.11 -8.97
CA GLY A 98 -20.72 8.67 -10.28
C GLY A 98 -19.79 8.13 -11.37
N THR A 99 -20.36 7.57 -12.42
CA THR A 99 -19.67 6.82 -13.48
C THR A 99 -18.79 7.68 -14.41
N THR A 100 -18.84 9.01 -14.33
CA THR A 100 -18.44 9.86 -15.46
C THR A 100 -17.05 10.51 -15.41
N LEU A 101 -16.21 10.28 -14.39
CA LEU A 101 -14.87 10.90 -14.31
C LEU A 101 -13.77 10.07 -13.60
N CYS A 102 -13.89 8.74 -13.56
CA CYS A 102 -12.80 7.92 -13.01
C CYS A 102 -11.69 7.69 -14.06
N THR A 103 -10.47 8.02 -13.68
CA THR A 103 -9.21 7.62 -14.32
C THR A 103 -9.10 6.09 -14.43
N PRO A 104 -8.29 5.55 -15.37
CA PRO A 104 -8.07 4.12 -15.50
C PRO A 104 -7.62 3.45 -14.20
N PHE A 105 -6.68 4.08 -13.48
CA PHE A 105 -6.20 3.58 -12.20
C PHE A 105 -7.30 3.47 -11.14
N GLU A 106 -8.19 4.47 -11.02
CA GLU A 106 -9.29 4.39 -10.04
C GLU A 106 -10.24 3.24 -10.33
N ARG A 107 -10.51 2.95 -11.60
CA ARG A 107 -11.35 1.81 -11.98
C ARG A 107 -10.70 0.50 -11.54
N GLN A 108 -9.42 0.35 -11.82
CA GLN A 108 -8.65 -0.83 -11.41
C GLN A 108 -8.57 -0.95 -9.88
N LEU A 109 -8.31 0.15 -9.17
CA LEU A 109 -8.27 0.17 -7.72
C LEU A 109 -9.64 -0.14 -7.10
N LYS A 110 -10.75 0.38 -7.65
CA LYS A 110 -12.11 0.02 -7.21
C LYS A 110 -12.38 -1.47 -7.39
N GLN A 111 -12.08 -2.00 -8.56
CA GLN A 111 -12.24 -3.44 -8.84
C GLN A 111 -11.38 -4.29 -7.91
N PHE A 112 -10.14 -3.86 -7.65
CA PHE A 112 -9.24 -4.51 -6.71
C PHE A 112 -9.78 -4.51 -5.29
N ILE A 113 -10.31 -3.38 -4.79
CA ILE A 113 -10.90 -3.30 -3.45
C ILE A 113 -12.14 -4.21 -3.37
N GLN A 114 -12.97 -4.23 -4.41
CA GLN A 114 -14.16 -5.08 -4.45
C GLN A 114 -13.85 -6.57 -4.52
N SER A 115 -12.65 -6.96 -4.99
CA SER A 115 -12.24 -8.36 -5.05
C SER A 115 -11.63 -8.89 -3.74
N HIS A 116 -11.39 -8.03 -2.74
CA HIS A 116 -10.79 -8.38 -1.46
C HIS A 116 -11.71 -7.92 -0.31
N PRO A 117 -12.60 -8.80 0.20
CA PRO A 117 -13.51 -8.48 1.29
C PRO A 117 -12.81 -8.30 2.63
#